data_AF-A0A124G8Z4-F1
#
_entry.id   AF-A0A124G8Z4-F1
#
_cell.length_a   1.000
_cell.length_b   1.000
_cell.length_c   1.000
_cell.angle_alpha   90.00
_cell.angle_beta   90.00
_cell.angle_gamma   90.00
#
_symmetry.space_group_name_H-M   'P 1'
#
loop_
_entity.id
_entity.type
_entity.pdbx_description
1 polymer ?
#
loop_
_entity_poly.entity_id
_entity_poly.type
_entity_poly.pdbx_seq_one_letter_code
_entity_poly.pdbx_strand_id
1 'polypeptide(L)' 'MGGPTPAPPAFVAEVEKRADEIVRAAEVLYLTGSAYQGVGEGVQTAYVPGGMFLYLTVPRHESVYILQVTAWPS' A
#
# COMPACT_ATOMS: atom_id res chain seq x y z
N MET A 1 -0.82 -31.50 4.11
CA MET A 1 -1.83 -30.41 4.22
C MET A 1 -1.18 -29.26 4.96
N GLY A 2 -0.53 -28.34 4.26
CA GLY A 2 -0.05 -27.08 4.81
C GLY A 2 -0.68 -25.97 3.99
N GLY A 3 -1.83 -25.46 4.44
CA GLY A 3 -2.42 -24.26 3.82
C GLY A 3 -1.53 -23.05 4.03
N PRO A 4 -1.73 -21.95 3.29
CA PRO A 4 -1.00 -20.72 3.53
C PRO A 4 -1.21 -20.30 5.00
N THR A 5 -0.13 -20.21 5.75
CA THR A 5 -0.19 -19.63 7.09
C THR A 5 -0.63 -18.18 6.95
N PRO A 6 -1.74 -17.77 7.58
CA PRO A 6 -2.17 -16.37 7.51
C PRO A 6 -1.08 -15.48 8.09
N ALA A 7 -0.95 -14.29 7.51
CA ALA A 7 -0.01 -13.27 7.97
C ALA A 7 -0.21 -12.97 9.47
N PRO A 8 0.86 -12.75 10.25
CA PRO A 8 0.74 -12.38 11.66
C PRO A 8 -0.14 -11.13 11.84
N PRO A 9 -1.08 -11.10 12.79
CA PRO A 9 -1.98 -9.95 12.97
C PRO A 9 -1.25 -8.62 13.22
N ALA A 10 -0.13 -8.65 13.94
CA ALA A 10 0.70 -7.47 14.16
C ALA A 10 1.26 -6.90 12.85
N PHE A 11 1.67 -7.77 11.92
CA PHE A 11 2.14 -7.35 10.60
C PHE A 11 0.99 -6.77 9.75
N VAL A 12 -0.21 -7.38 9.81
CA VAL A 12 -1.38 -6.84 9.11
C VAL A 12 -1.72 -5.43 9.62
N ALA A 13 -1.66 -5.18 10.92
CA ALA A 13 -1.90 -3.85 11.50
C ALA A 13 -0.87 -2.81 11.01
N GLU A 14 0.40 -3.19 10.84
CA GLU A 14 1.42 -2.30 10.28
C GLU A 14 1.18 -2.00 8.79
N VAL A 15 0.67 -2.98 8.03
CA VAL A 15 0.25 -2.76 6.63
C VAL A 15 -0.92 -1.79 6.55
N GLU A 16 -1.95 -1.97 7.37
CA GLU A 16 -3.13 -1.09 7.41
C GLU A 16 -2.74 0.35 7.77
N LYS A 17 -1.96 0.52 8.84
CA LYS A 17 -1.46 1.83 9.25
C LYS A 17 -0.68 2.52 8.14
N ARG A 18 0.23 1.79 7.48
CA ARG A 18 1.05 2.36 6.40
C ARG A 18 0.20 2.68 5.16
N ALA A 19 -0.83 1.89 4.88
CA ALA A 19 -1.77 2.17 3.80
C ALA A 19 -2.55 3.46 4.05
N ASP A 20 -3.03 3.71 5.27
CA ASP A 20 -3.71 4.96 5.64
C ASP A 20 -2.82 6.19 5.44
N GLU A 21 -1.54 6.10 5.81
CA GLU A 21 -0.55 7.15 5.58
C GLU A 21 -0.37 7.45 4.09
N ILE A 22 -0.33 6.41 3.25
CA ILE A 22 -0.19 6.55 1.80
C ILE A 22 -1.46 7.18 1.21
N VAL A 23 -2.65 6.78 1.65
CA VAL A 23 -3.92 7.37 1.20
C VAL A 23 -3.96 8.85 1.51
N ARG A 24 -3.63 9.24 2.76
CA ARG A 24 -3.59 10.65 3.16
C ARG A 24 -2.56 11.46 2.36
N ALA A 25 -1.40 10.89 2.06
CA ALA A 25 -0.41 11.55 1.21
C ALA A 25 -0.92 11.70 -0.24
N ALA A 26 -1.55 10.66 -0.80
CA ALA A 26 -2.12 10.67 -2.14
C ALA A 26 -3.26 11.69 -2.27
N GLU A 27 -4.10 11.84 -1.26
CA GLU A 27 -5.17 12.84 -1.21
C GLU A 27 -4.61 14.27 -1.31
N VAL A 28 -3.55 14.57 -0.56
CA VAL A 28 -2.87 15.87 -0.59
C VAL A 28 -2.22 16.13 -1.95
N LEU A 29 -1.61 15.11 -2.56
CA LEU A 29 -0.88 15.24 -3.81
C LEU A 29 -1.80 15.33 -5.04
N TYR A 30 -2.88 14.54 -5.08
CA TYR A 30 -3.66 14.31 -6.29
C TYR A 30 -5.09 14.84 -6.25
N LEU A 31 -5.77 14.84 -5.09
CA LEU A 31 -7.18 15.27 -5.00
C LEU A 31 -7.33 16.74 -4.62
N THR A 32 -6.37 17.27 -3.86
CA THR A 32 -6.31 18.71 -3.51
C THR A 32 -5.31 19.51 -4.34
N GLY A 33 -4.53 18.85 -5.19
CA GLY A 33 -3.48 19.46 -6.00
C GLY A 33 -3.83 19.55 -7.49
N SER A 34 -3.65 20.74 -8.07
CA SER A 34 -3.70 21.05 -9.52
C SER A 34 -2.62 20.32 -10.38
N ALA A 35 -2.05 19.22 -9.87
CA ALA A 35 -0.73 18.71 -10.25
C ALA A 35 -0.75 17.36 -10.98
N TYR A 36 -1.88 16.66 -11.13
CA TYR A 36 -1.85 15.41 -11.90
C TYR A 36 -1.74 15.70 -13.41
N GLN A 37 -0.51 15.65 -13.91
CA GLN A 37 -0.18 15.67 -15.34
C GLN A 37 0.78 14.51 -15.64
N GLY A 38 0.28 13.42 -16.23
CA GLY A 38 1.13 12.37 -16.80
C GLY A 38 0.74 10.93 -16.48
N VAL A 39 1.70 10.03 -16.69
CA VAL A 39 1.61 8.60 -16.38
C VAL A 39 1.88 8.42 -14.89
N GLY A 40 1.01 7.69 -14.19
CA GLY A 40 1.16 7.43 -12.75
C GLY A 40 2.45 6.69 -12.41
N GLU A 41 2.85 6.71 -11.14
CA GLU A 41 4.15 6.22 -10.64
C GLU A 41 4.37 4.70 -10.79
N GLY A 42 3.41 3.96 -11.37
CA GLY A 42 3.47 2.50 -11.48
C GLY A 42 3.40 1.81 -10.12
N VAL A 43 3.75 0.51 -10.09
CA VAL A 43 3.73 -0.27 -8.85
C VAL A 43 4.86 0.20 -7.94
N GLN A 44 4.50 0.53 -6.71
CA GLN A 44 5.41 0.96 -5.65
C GLN A 44 5.53 -0.14 -4.58
N THR A 45 6.60 -0.08 -3.79
CA THR A 45 6.83 -0.99 -2.65
C THR A 45 6.85 -0.20 -1.35
N ALA A 46 6.19 -0.71 -0.31
CA ALA A 46 6.27 -0.19 1.04
C ALA A 46 6.80 -1.28 1.98
N TYR A 47 7.76 -0.91 2.82
CA TYR A 47 8.32 -1.76 3.87
C TYR A 47 7.74 -1.36 5.22
N VAL A 48 7.38 -2.35 6.02
CA VAL A 48 6.83 -2.19 7.37
C VAL A 48 7.44 -3.27 8.29
N PRO A 49 7.36 -3.13 9.62
CA PRO A 49 7.82 -4.19 10.51
C PRO A 49 7.15 -5.54 10.17
N GLY A 50 7.98 -6.57 9.93
CA GLY A 50 7.50 -7.91 9.61
C GLY A 50 7.25 -8.21 8.14
N GLY A 51 7.50 -7.26 7.21
CA GLY A 51 7.39 -7.56 5.79
C GLY A 51 7.31 -6.35 4.86
N MET A 52 6.67 -6.56 3.72
CA MET A 52 6.42 -5.53 2.72
C MET A 52 5.09 -5.73 2.00
N PHE A 53 4.65 -4.70 1.28
CA PHE A 53 3.55 -4.82 0.33
C PHE A 53 3.81 -4.00 -0.94
N LEU A 54 3.24 -4.48 -2.05
CA LEU A 54 3.19 -3.78 -3.32
C LEU A 54 1.88 -3.00 -3.40
N TYR A 55 1.93 -1.76 -3.87
CA TYR A 55 0.74 -0.93 -4.03
C TYR A 55 0.77 -0.08 -5.30
N LEU A 56 -0.41 0.38 -5.71
CA LEU A 56 -0.61 1.28 -6.83
C LEU A 56 -1.54 2.42 -6.40
N THR A 57 -1.07 3.65 -6.50
CA THR A 57 -1.92 4.84 -6.36
C THR A 57 -2.59 5.11 -7.70
N VAL A 58 -3.92 5.11 -7.74
CA VAL A 58 -4.70 5.36 -8.95
C VAL A 58 -5.58 6.58 -8.72
N PRO A 59 -5.08 7.81 -9.00
CA PRO A 59 -5.81 9.04 -8.74
C PRO A 59 -7.20 9.09 -9.39
N ARG A 60 -7.33 8.59 -10.63
CA ARG A 60 -8.61 8.52 -11.35
C ARG A 60 -9.67 7.63 -10.69
N HIS A 61 -9.27 6.75 -9.78
CA HIS A 61 -10.17 5.91 -8.98
C HIS A 61 -10.27 6.42 -7.54
N GLU A 62 -9.58 7.51 -7.21
CA GLU A 62 -9.47 8.04 -5.85
C GLU A 62 -9.08 6.94 -4.85
N SER A 63 -8.18 6.04 -5.27
CA SER A 63 -7.91 4.79 -4.58
C SER A 63 -6.43 4.44 -4.57
N VAL A 64 -6.01 3.80 -3.49
CA VAL A 64 -4.74 3.07 -3.40
C VAL A 64 -5.06 1.58 -3.36
N TYR A 65 -4.50 0.81 -4.28
CA TYR A 65 -4.67 -0.63 -4.35
C TYR A 65 -3.46 -1.34 -3.77
N ILE A 66 -3.66 -2.20 -2.79
CA ILE A 66 -2.63 -3.16 -2.35
C ILE A 66 -2.73 -4.38 -3.26
N LEU A 67 -1.61 -4.72 -3.92
CA LEU A 67 -1.55 -5.79 -4.93
C LEU A 67 -1.02 -7.10 -4.35
N GLN A 68 -0.07 -7.00 -3.42
CA GLN A 68 0.57 -8.16 -2.78
C GLN A 68 1.02 -7.77 -1.38
N VAL A 69 0.86 -8.68 -0.43
CA VAL A 69 1.41 -8.58 0.92
C VAL A 69 2.36 -9.76 1.14
N THR A 70 3.55 -9.49 1.66
CA THR A 70 4.59 -10.51 1.89
C THR A 70 5.16 -10.35 3.29
N ALA A 71 4.83 -11.31 4.17
CA ALA A 71 5.41 -11.40 5.50
C ALA A 71 6.82 -12.02 5.43
N TRP A 72 7.72 -11.54 6.26
CA TRP A 72 9.01 -12.19 6.46
C TRP A 72 8.88 -13.39 7.39
N PRO A 73 9.75 -14.42 7.24
CA PRO A 73 9.86 -15.48 8.22
C PRO A 73 10.29 -14.87 9.57
N SER A 74 9.60 -15.28 10.64
CA SER A 74 9.95 -14.99 12.03
C SER A 74 11.08 -15.87 12.53
#